data_AF-A0A6A4ZR73-F1
#
_entry.id   AF-A0A6A4ZR73-F1
#
_cell.length_a   1.000
_cell.length_b   1.000
_cell.length_c   1.000
_cell.angle_alpha   90.00
_cell.angle_beta   90.00
_cell.angle_gamma   90.00
#
_symmetry.space_group_name_H-M   'P 1'
#
loop_
_entity.id
_entity.type
_entity.pdbx_description
1 polymer ?
#
loop_
_entity_poly.entity_id
_entity_poly.type
_entity_poly.pdbx_seq_one_letter_code
_entity_poly.pdbx_strand_id
1 'polypeptide(L)'
;MFAKAFNTSGNTRLKGKDVKKVRLDLLKSCGIESDASFPWNLLAKAEIVKIKLAAPSRTVLFTDADSNVLAFDVHGKGDVVPSVYLLWHEPALRSHLPQLVVHSPVSHFLLRGADPMLPGVLKQSHSTDHPFLKGQLRAVYVHGNPMPFAIGDMLVDADTLAVQGWKGKAMQLLHVVFDELSKLNPQSLLSRNLPEGFADNEILPIEVASQAAASEALDINAIALEGDEIEEKKPPSTVHVGPNEDDANDEEEGDCFNT
;
A
#
# COMPACT_ATOMS: atom_id res chain seq x y z
N MET A 1 9.15 7.46 5.44
CA MET A 1 10.22 8.04 6.30
C MET A 1 10.93 9.25 5.66
N PHE A 2 11.31 9.20 4.39
CA PHE A 2 12.12 10.23 3.72
C PHE A 2 11.28 11.25 2.93
N ALA A 3 10.13 11.66 3.45
CA ALA A 3 9.26 12.65 2.80
C ALA A 3 9.77 14.10 2.91
N LYS A 4 10.76 14.34 3.78
CA LYS A 4 11.38 15.65 4.02
C LYS A 4 12.88 15.57 3.79
N ALA A 5 13.46 16.67 3.30
CA ALA A 5 14.89 16.77 3.05
C ALA A 5 15.69 16.47 4.32
N PHE A 6 16.84 15.84 4.15
CA PHE A 6 17.74 15.46 5.24
C PHE A 6 19.19 15.83 4.90
N ASN A 7 19.99 16.03 5.94
CA ASN A 7 21.41 16.33 5.81
C ASN A 7 22.24 15.08 6.14
N THR A 8 23.39 14.94 5.49
CA THR A 8 24.35 13.86 5.75
C THR A 8 25.50 14.35 6.64
N SER A 9 25.96 13.54 7.60
CA SER A 9 27.04 13.89 8.54
C SER A 9 28.40 13.28 8.20
N GLY A 10 28.44 12.25 7.35
CA GLY A 10 29.70 11.66 6.89
C GLY A 10 29.51 10.45 6.00
N ASN A 11 30.53 10.13 5.21
CA ASN A 11 30.57 8.96 4.34
C ASN A 11 31.78 8.07 4.64
N THR A 12 31.69 6.78 4.37
CA THR A 12 32.78 5.81 4.55
C THR A 12 32.60 4.65 3.60
N ARG A 13 33.61 4.36 2.78
CA ARG A 13 33.58 3.21 1.88
C ARG A 13 33.77 1.91 2.65
N LEU A 14 32.87 0.95 2.47
CA LEU A 14 32.91 -0.34 3.15
C LEU A 14 33.79 -1.35 2.40
N LYS A 15 34.35 -2.32 3.12
CA LYS A 15 35.20 -3.37 2.55
C LYS A 15 34.93 -4.72 3.21
N GLY A 16 35.09 -5.79 2.43
CA GLY A 16 35.19 -7.19 2.92
C GLY A 16 34.11 -7.57 3.94
N LYS A 17 34.50 -7.60 5.23
CA LYS A 17 33.66 -8.01 6.36
C LYS A 17 32.42 -7.13 6.54
N ASP A 18 32.54 -5.82 6.37
CA ASP A 18 31.40 -4.90 6.59
C ASP A 18 30.35 -5.05 5.49
N VAL A 19 30.77 -5.29 4.25
CA VAL A 19 29.87 -5.58 3.13
C VAL A 19 29.11 -6.88 3.39
N LYS A 20 29.80 -7.94 3.86
CA LYS A 20 29.15 -9.20 4.26
C LYS A 20 28.15 -8.98 5.39
N LYS A 21 28.48 -8.14 6.36
CA LYS A 21 27.55 -7.81 7.45
C LYS A 21 26.28 -7.14 6.93
N VAL A 22 26.39 -6.15 6.05
CA VAL A 22 25.23 -5.47 5.45
C VAL A 22 24.34 -6.46 4.68
N ARG A 23 24.93 -7.38 3.92
CA ARG A 23 24.18 -8.43 3.22
C ARG A 23 23.44 -9.35 4.18
N LEU A 24 24.11 -9.81 5.24
CA LEU A 24 23.48 -10.63 6.27
C LEU A 24 22.33 -9.91 6.98
N ASP A 25 22.54 -8.64 7.35
CA ASP A 25 21.52 -7.81 7.99
C ASP A 25 20.30 -7.60 7.05
N LEU A 26 20.53 -7.38 5.75
CA LEU A 26 19.48 -7.31 4.72
C LEU A 26 18.68 -8.61 4.61
N LEU A 27 19.36 -9.75 4.50
CA LEU A 27 18.73 -11.06 4.38
C LEU A 27 17.88 -11.36 5.61
N LYS A 28 18.41 -11.06 6.81
CA LYS A 28 17.68 -11.20 8.08
C LYS A 28 16.38 -10.39 8.07
N SER A 29 16.41 -9.12 7.66
CA SER A 29 15.20 -8.29 7.57
C SER A 29 14.18 -8.82 6.56
N CYS A 30 14.64 -9.57 5.55
CA CYS A 30 13.78 -10.21 4.55
C CYS A 30 13.36 -11.64 4.93
N GLY A 31 13.72 -12.12 6.13
CA GLY A 31 13.38 -13.48 6.59
C GLY A 31 14.21 -14.59 5.91
N ILE A 32 15.41 -14.27 5.41
CA ILE A 32 16.31 -15.22 4.74
C ILE A 32 17.51 -15.51 5.63
N GLU A 33 17.82 -16.79 5.85
CA GLU A 33 18.80 -17.22 6.85
C GLU A 33 20.26 -17.28 6.36
N SER A 34 20.52 -17.29 5.04
CA SER A 34 21.87 -17.56 4.51
C SER A 34 22.29 -16.65 3.35
N ASP A 35 23.49 -16.08 3.48
CA ASP A 35 24.19 -15.28 2.44
C ASP A 35 25.01 -16.14 1.47
N ALA A 36 25.54 -17.29 1.92
CA ALA A 36 26.60 -18.00 1.21
C ALA A 36 26.19 -18.54 -0.18
N SER A 37 24.92 -18.90 -0.33
CA SER A 37 24.33 -19.37 -1.59
C SER A 37 23.36 -18.36 -2.20
N PHE A 38 23.27 -17.16 -1.65
CA PHE A 38 22.33 -16.16 -2.14
C PHE A 38 22.81 -15.58 -3.47
N PRO A 39 21.99 -15.61 -4.54
CA PRO A 39 22.43 -15.24 -5.88
C PRO A 39 22.42 -13.72 -6.09
N TRP A 40 23.30 -13.01 -5.40
CA TRP A 40 23.46 -11.55 -5.56
C TRP A 40 23.85 -11.17 -6.99
N ASN A 41 23.12 -10.24 -7.57
CA ASN A 41 23.38 -9.66 -8.88
C ASN A 41 24.06 -8.30 -8.77
N LEU A 42 23.38 -7.32 -8.17
CA LEU A 42 23.91 -5.95 -8.03
C LEU A 42 24.95 -5.91 -6.90
N LEU A 43 24.59 -6.43 -5.72
CA LEU A 43 25.47 -6.34 -4.56
C LEU A 43 26.75 -7.15 -4.71
N ALA A 44 26.79 -8.15 -5.60
CA ALA A 44 27.99 -8.95 -5.86
C ALA A 44 29.17 -8.10 -6.36
N LYS A 45 28.89 -7.03 -7.12
CA LYS A 45 29.90 -6.19 -7.79
C LYS A 45 29.94 -4.75 -7.25
N ALA A 46 28.88 -4.32 -6.56
CA ALA A 46 28.73 -2.94 -6.12
C ALA A 46 29.78 -2.54 -5.05
N GLU A 47 30.35 -1.35 -5.23
CA GLU A 47 31.18 -0.71 -4.22
C GLU A 47 30.28 0.01 -3.20
N ILE A 48 30.12 -0.55 -2.01
CA ILE A 48 29.18 -0.01 -1.01
C ILE A 48 29.83 1.13 -0.20
N VAL A 49 29.15 2.28 -0.16
CA VAL A 49 29.48 3.43 0.68
C VAL A 49 28.42 3.59 1.77
N LYS A 50 28.88 3.70 3.02
CA LYS A 50 28.05 3.97 4.18
C LYS A 50 27.96 5.47 4.41
N ILE A 51 26.75 6.03 4.44
CA ILE A 51 26.49 7.45 4.71
C ILE A 51 25.67 7.55 5.99
N LYS A 52 26.06 8.43 6.92
CA LYS A 52 25.29 8.71 8.14
C LYS A 52 24.44 9.95 7.92
N LEU A 53 23.19 9.92 8.37
CA LEU A 53 22.37 11.13 8.44
C LEU A 53 22.84 12.03 9.61
N ALA A 54 22.55 13.32 9.52
CA ALA A 54 22.80 14.27 10.59
C ALA A 54 21.79 14.09 11.74
N ALA A 55 22.21 14.46 12.95
CA ALA A 55 21.33 14.47 14.12
C ALA A 55 20.08 15.34 13.85
N PRO A 56 18.89 14.97 14.37
CA PRO A 56 18.64 13.94 15.39
C PRO A 56 18.47 12.51 14.83
N SER A 57 18.54 12.33 13.52
CA SER A 57 18.40 11.00 12.91
C SER A 57 19.61 10.13 13.19
N ARG A 58 19.39 8.85 13.53
CA ARG A 58 20.44 7.82 13.65
C ARG A 58 20.51 6.91 12.43
N THR A 59 19.79 7.28 11.38
CA THR A 59 19.69 6.48 10.17
C THR A 59 21.03 6.42 9.44
N VAL A 60 21.32 5.25 8.91
CA VAL A 60 22.51 4.98 8.10
C VAL A 60 22.03 4.54 6.71
N LEU A 61 22.59 5.14 5.66
CA LEU A 61 22.34 4.73 4.28
C LEU A 61 23.52 3.90 3.79
N PHE A 62 23.23 2.96 2.91
CA PHE A 62 24.20 2.22 2.12
C PHE A 62 23.93 2.53 0.66
N THR A 63 24.87 3.18 0.00
CA THR A 63 24.80 3.53 -1.42
C THR A 63 25.84 2.77 -2.22
N ASP A 64 25.73 2.78 -3.54
CA ASP A 64 26.85 2.48 -4.41
C ASP A 64 27.77 3.71 -4.61
N ALA A 65 28.71 3.60 -5.56
CA ALA A 65 29.63 4.67 -5.91
C ALA A 65 28.94 5.88 -6.56
N ASP A 66 27.81 5.67 -7.24
CA ASP A 66 27.04 6.69 -7.94
C ASP A 66 25.97 7.33 -7.05
N SER A 67 25.99 7.02 -5.75
CA SER A 67 25.00 7.49 -4.75
C SER A 67 23.59 6.94 -4.96
N ASN A 68 23.42 5.83 -5.70
CA ASN A 68 22.16 5.08 -5.66
C ASN A 68 22.02 4.43 -4.30
N VAL A 69 20.91 4.70 -3.61
CA VAL A 69 20.66 4.09 -2.30
C VAL A 69 20.28 2.63 -2.51
N LEU A 70 21.08 1.73 -1.93
CA LEU A 70 20.87 0.28 -1.98
C LEU A 70 20.04 -0.18 -0.78
N ALA A 71 20.33 0.35 0.41
CA ALA A 71 19.65 -0.01 1.63
C ALA A 71 19.78 1.10 2.68
N PHE A 72 18.97 1.03 3.73
CA PHE A 72 19.05 1.95 4.86
C PHE A 72 18.74 1.23 6.17
N ASP A 73 19.46 1.60 7.22
CA ASP A 73 19.21 1.15 8.58
C ASP A 73 18.54 2.27 9.35
N VAL A 74 17.28 2.08 9.71
CA VAL A 74 16.42 3.10 10.33
C VAL A 74 17.03 3.60 11.65
N HIS A 75 17.66 2.72 12.42
CA HIS A 75 18.12 2.99 13.79
C HIS A 75 19.64 2.96 13.97
N GLY A 76 20.38 2.50 12.95
CA GLY A 76 21.82 2.26 13.02
C GLY A 76 22.19 1.03 13.86
N LYS A 77 21.24 0.10 14.06
CA LYS A 77 21.37 -1.07 14.94
C LYS A 77 21.48 -2.41 14.20
N GLY A 78 21.46 -2.40 12.88
CA GLY A 78 21.44 -3.60 12.03
C GLY A 78 20.06 -3.97 11.49
N ASP A 79 19.05 -3.11 11.66
CA ASP A 79 17.72 -3.29 11.08
C ASP A 79 17.72 -2.72 9.65
N VAL A 80 18.47 -3.40 8.77
CA VAL A 80 18.75 -2.92 7.41
C VAL A 80 17.59 -3.26 6.48
N VAL A 81 16.99 -2.24 5.88
CA VAL A 81 15.86 -2.33 4.95
C VAL A 81 16.35 -2.06 3.53
N PRO A 82 15.99 -2.89 2.52
CA PRO A 82 16.34 -2.64 1.13
C PRO A 82 15.61 -1.40 0.59
N SER A 83 16.27 -0.67 -0.30
CA SER A 83 15.58 0.37 -1.09
C SER A 83 14.76 -0.24 -2.21
N VAL A 84 13.83 0.53 -2.80
CA VAL A 84 13.10 0.07 -3.99
C VAL A 84 14.05 -0.15 -5.17
N TYR A 85 15.09 0.69 -5.29
CA TYR A 85 16.14 0.57 -6.29
C TYR A 85 16.87 -0.78 -6.20
N LEU A 86 17.25 -1.22 -5.00
CA LEU A 86 17.88 -2.52 -4.81
C LEU A 86 16.93 -3.65 -5.22
N LEU A 87 15.64 -3.58 -4.87
CA LEU A 87 14.66 -4.60 -5.25
C LEU A 87 14.46 -4.70 -6.78
N TRP A 88 14.65 -3.60 -7.51
CA TRP A 88 14.57 -3.62 -8.98
C TRP A 88 15.73 -4.38 -9.62
N HIS A 89 16.91 -4.30 -9.01
CA HIS A 89 18.15 -4.88 -9.56
C HIS A 89 18.56 -6.20 -8.90
N GLU A 90 17.87 -6.61 -7.84
CA GLU A 90 18.12 -7.83 -7.09
C GLU A 90 16.86 -8.73 -7.06
N PRO A 91 16.55 -9.44 -8.16
CA PRO A 91 15.32 -10.22 -8.30
C PRO A 91 15.14 -11.29 -7.23
N ALA A 92 16.24 -11.92 -6.80
CA ALA A 92 16.20 -12.93 -5.76
C ALA A 92 15.79 -12.35 -4.41
N LEU A 93 16.20 -11.12 -4.08
CA LEU A 93 15.77 -10.47 -2.83
C LEU A 93 14.31 -10.07 -2.92
N ARG A 94 13.92 -9.49 -4.07
CA ARG A 94 12.54 -9.12 -4.36
C ARG A 94 11.56 -10.30 -4.28
N SER A 95 11.92 -11.47 -4.76
CA SER A 95 11.04 -12.65 -4.79
C SER A 95 10.74 -13.24 -3.41
N HIS A 96 11.61 -13.00 -2.42
CA HIS A 96 11.40 -13.48 -1.04
C HIS A 96 10.54 -12.52 -0.21
N LEU A 97 10.44 -11.25 -0.60
CA LEU A 97 9.61 -10.29 0.10
C LEU A 97 8.13 -10.49 -0.26
N PRO A 98 7.25 -10.69 0.74
CA PRO A 98 5.83 -10.76 0.47
C PRO A 98 5.32 -9.42 -0.08
N GLN A 99 4.35 -9.51 -0.98
CA GLN A 99 3.82 -8.35 -1.69
C GLN A 99 2.66 -7.72 -0.91
N LEU A 100 2.52 -6.41 -1.01
CA LEU A 100 1.30 -5.66 -0.73
C LEU A 100 0.84 -5.01 -2.03
N VAL A 101 -0.20 -5.56 -2.67
CA VAL A 101 -0.70 -5.08 -3.95
C VAL A 101 -1.81 -4.05 -3.71
N VAL A 102 -1.71 -2.89 -4.35
CA VAL A 102 -2.71 -1.82 -4.30
C VAL A 102 -3.25 -1.49 -5.70
N HIS A 103 -4.38 -0.80 -5.76
CA HIS A 103 -4.89 -0.27 -7.03
C HIS A 103 -4.04 0.91 -7.52
N SER A 104 -3.93 1.09 -8.84
CA SER A 104 -3.15 2.18 -9.47
C SER A 104 -3.44 3.57 -8.86
N PRO A 105 -4.70 4.01 -8.67
CA PRO A 105 -4.98 5.34 -8.14
C PRO A 105 -4.50 5.55 -6.69
N VAL A 106 -4.31 4.47 -5.92
CA VAL A 106 -3.80 4.55 -4.54
C VAL A 106 -2.34 4.98 -4.54
N SER A 107 -1.57 4.59 -5.56
CA SER A 107 -0.14 4.93 -5.68
C SER A 107 0.09 6.44 -5.64
N HIS A 108 -0.83 7.25 -6.18
CA HIS A 108 -0.78 8.72 -6.14
C HIS A 108 -0.59 9.28 -4.73
N PHE A 109 -1.27 8.70 -3.74
CA PHE A 109 -1.18 9.15 -2.35
C PHE A 109 0.11 8.65 -1.69
N LEU A 110 0.52 7.42 -2.00
CA LEU A 110 1.71 6.78 -1.43
C LEU A 110 3.00 7.47 -1.92
N LEU A 111 3.06 7.87 -3.20
CA LEU A 111 4.16 8.66 -3.77
C LEU A 111 4.33 10.01 -3.05
N ARG A 112 3.27 10.53 -2.42
CA ARG A 112 3.29 11.75 -1.59
C ARG A 112 3.60 11.48 -0.12
N GLY A 113 3.93 10.23 0.23
CA GLY A 113 4.31 9.82 1.57
C GLY A 113 3.14 9.41 2.48
N ALA A 114 1.94 9.17 1.93
CA ALA A 114 0.84 8.59 2.70
C ALA A 114 1.06 7.10 2.97
N ASP A 115 0.50 6.60 4.07
CA ASP A 115 0.50 5.17 4.40
C ASP A 115 -0.59 4.43 3.62
N PRO A 116 -0.35 3.19 3.16
CA PRO A 116 -1.39 2.35 2.57
C PRO A 116 -2.53 2.07 3.57
N MET A 117 -3.76 2.30 3.14
CA MET A 117 -4.96 1.93 3.91
C MET A 117 -5.55 0.62 3.39
N LEU A 118 -6.06 -0.21 4.29
CA LEU A 118 -6.63 -1.53 3.98
C LEU A 118 -7.66 -1.51 2.83
N PRO A 119 -8.59 -0.52 2.73
CA PRO A 119 -9.53 -0.47 1.61
C PRO A 119 -8.88 -0.35 0.22
N GLY A 120 -7.66 0.20 0.12
CA GLY A 120 -6.93 0.34 -1.12
C GLY A 120 -6.03 -0.85 -1.47
N VAL A 121 -5.91 -1.83 -0.56
CA VAL A 121 -5.10 -3.04 -0.72
C VAL A 121 -5.97 -4.14 -1.33
N LEU A 122 -5.44 -4.81 -2.36
CA LEU A 122 -6.12 -5.95 -2.95
C LEU A 122 -6.04 -7.14 -2.01
N LYS A 123 -7.19 -7.80 -1.83
CA LYS A 123 -7.35 -8.91 -0.88
C LYS A 123 -6.37 -10.06 -1.11
N GLN A 124 -5.99 -10.32 -2.36
CA GLN A 124 -5.01 -11.33 -2.74
C GLN A 124 -3.62 -11.17 -2.09
N SER A 125 -3.27 -9.95 -1.63
CA SER A 125 -2.03 -9.71 -0.89
C SER A 125 -1.99 -10.45 0.45
N HIS A 126 -3.18 -10.77 0.98
CA HIS A 126 -3.39 -11.58 2.15
C HIS A 126 -3.88 -12.96 1.71
N SER A 127 -3.02 -13.97 1.81
CA SER A 127 -3.33 -15.36 1.47
C SER A 127 -2.90 -16.29 2.60
N THR A 128 -3.30 -17.55 2.52
CA THR A 128 -2.88 -18.59 3.47
C THR A 128 -1.36 -18.79 3.46
N ASP A 129 -0.72 -18.68 2.29
CA ASP A 129 0.73 -18.82 2.13
C ASP A 129 1.50 -17.58 2.58
N HIS A 130 0.87 -16.41 2.48
CA HIS A 130 1.46 -15.12 2.84
C HIS A 130 0.51 -14.30 3.70
N PRO A 131 0.18 -14.75 4.93
CA PRO A 131 -0.72 -14.04 5.82
C PRO A 131 -0.11 -12.70 6.24
N PHE A 132 -0.97 -11.74 6.59
CA PHE A 132 -0.48 -10.49 7.15
C PHE A 132 0.03 -10.75 8.55
N LEU A 133 1.26 -10.32 8.80
CA LEU A 133 1.95 -10.47 10.07
C LEU A 133 2.38 -9.08 10.52
N LYS A 134 1.96 -8.65 11.71
CA LYS A 134 2.32 -7.35 12.26
C LYS A 134 3.84 -7.23 12.40
N GLY A 135 4.40 -6.11 11.92
CA GLY A 135 5.85 -5.86 11.88
C GLY A 135 6.60 -6.56 10.75
N GLN A 136 5.90 -7.32 9.88
CA GLN A 136 6.53 -7.92 8.72
C GLN A 136 6.79 -6.87 7.64
N LEU A 137 8.03 -6.87 7.14
CA LEU A 137 8.44 -6.05 6.01
C LEU A 137 7.80 -6.58 4.71
N ARG A 138 7.17 -5.69 3.94
CA ARG A 138 6.58 -6.02 2.63
C ARG A 138 6.87 -4.95 1.60
N ALA A 139 7.01 -5.38 0.35
CA ALA A 139 7.16 -4.48 -0.79
C ALA A 139 5.79 -4.18 -1.41
N VAL A 140 5.56 -2.92 -1.80
CA VAL A 140 4.28 -2.44 -2.31
C VAL A 140 4.30 -2.38 -3.83
N TYR A 141 3.28 -2.94 -4.46
CA TYR A 141 3.12 -3.07 -5.91
C TYR A 141 1.79 -2.47 -6.35
N VAL A 142 1.72 -1.96 -7.58
CA VAL A 142 0.43 -1.73 -8.23
C VAL A 142 -0.01 -3.00 -8.92
N HIS A 143 -1.30 -3.33 -8.83
CA HIS A 143 -1.87 -4.46 -9.55
C HIS A 143 -1.57 -4.37 -11.05
N GLY A 144 -0.95 -5.40 -11.63
CA GLY A 144 -0.51 -5.41 -13.02
C GLY A 144 0.88 -4.80 -13.28
N ASN A 145 1.60 -4.35 -12.26
CA ASN A 145 3.01 -3.93 -12.39
C ASN A 145 3.92 -4.85 -11.54
N PRO A 146 4.90 -5.55 -12.13
CA PRO A 146 5.75 -6.51 -11.41
C PRO A 146 6.88 -5.85 -10.60
N MET A 147 6.96 -4.52 -10.58
CA MET A 147 8.05 -3.78 -9.93
C MET A 147 7.51 -3.06 -8.69
N PRO A 148 8.17 -3.20 -7.53
CA PRO A 148 7.71 -2.53 -6.32
C PRO A 148 8.01 -1.04 -6.40
N PHE A 149 7.13 -0.20 -5.88
CA PHE A 149 7.36 1.25 -5.84
C PHE A 149 7.52 1.78 -4.41
N ALA A 150 7.25 0.96 -3.40
CA ALA A 150 7.44 1.32 -2.00
C ALA A 150 7.76 0.09 -1.13
N ILE A 151 8.18 0.33 0.11
CA ILE A 151 8.43 -0.72 1.11
C ILE A 151 8.07 -0.22 2.51
N GLY A 152 7.56 -1.12 3.36
CA GLY A 152 7.20 -0.77 4.73
C GLY A 152 6.82 -1.96 5.60
N ASP A 153 6.54 -1.66 6.87
CA ASP A 153 6.19 -2.64 7.89
C ASP A 153 4.68 -2.74 8.08
N MET A 154 4.14 -3.95 8.07
CA MET A 154 2.72 -4.19 8.32
C MET A 154 2.31 -3.75 9.73
N LEU A 155 1.20 -3.03 9.84
CA LEU A 155 0.63 -2.60 11.12
C LEU A 155 -0.45 -3.54 11.66
N VAL A 156 -0.97 -4.41 10.79
CA VAL A 156 -2.06 -5.35 11.05
C VAL A 156 -1.61 -6.78 10.79
N ASP A 157 -2.25 -7.72 11.48
CA ASP A 157 -2.13 -9.16 11.26
C ASP A 157 -3.48 -9.76 10.81
N ALA A 158 -3.47 -11.06 10.51
CA ALA A 158 -4.65 -11.81 10.08
C ALA A 158 -5.80 -11.74 11.11
N ASP A 159 -5.48 -11.85 12.41
CA ASP A 159 -6.46 -11.84 13.49
C ASP A 159 -7.12 -10.46 13.63
N THR A 160 -6.33 -9.39 13.61
CA THR A 160 -6.84 -8.01 13.62
C THR A 160 -7.74 -7.75 12.41
N LEU A 161 -7.34 -8.25 11.24
CA LEU A 161 -8.11 -8.12 10.01
C LEU A 161 -9.45 -8.88 10.09
N ALA A 162 -9.48 -10.06 10.71
CA ALA A 162 -10.70 -10.84 10.92
C ALA A 162 -11.69 -10.14 11.86
N VAL A 163 -11.19 -9.47 12.90
CA VAL A 163 -12.04 -8.78 13.91
C VAL A 163 -12.50 -7.41 13.44
N GLN A 164 -11.59 -6.60 12.87
CA GLN A 164 -11.85 -5.19 12.52
C GLN A 164 -12.26 -5.01 11.05
N GLY A 165 -12.12 -6.04 10.24
CA GLY A 165 -12.33 -6.00 8.80
C GLY A 165 -11.27 -5.18 8.06
N TRP A 166 -11.55 -4.87 6.81
CA TRP A 166 -10.64 -4.18 5.89
C TRP A 166 -10.68 -2.66 6.06
N LYS A 167 -10.45 -2.16 7.28
CA LYS A 167 -10.51 -0.72 7.61
C LYS A 167 -9.26 -0.27 8.35
N GLY A 168 -8.84 0.97 8.12
CA GLY A 168 -7.68 1.58 8.78
C GLY A 168 -6.38 1.43 7.99
N LYS A 169 -5.25 1.71 8.64
CA LYS A 169 -3.91 1.64 8.03
C LYS A 169 -3.45 0.19 7.93
N ALA A 170 -2.98 -0.22 6.76
CA ALA A 170 -2.44 -1.56 6.55
C ALA A 170 -0.96 -1.64 6.97
N MET A 171 -0.18 -0.60 6.65
CA MET A 171 1.27 -0.60 6.73
C MET A 171 1.78 0.80 7.07
N GLN A 172 2.93 0.88 7.73
CA GLN A 172 3.71 2.11 7.87
C GLN A 172 4.76 2.17 6.77
N LEU A 173 4.72 3.22 5.95
CA LEU A 173 5.63 3.34 4.81
C LEU A 173 7.02 3.83 5.22
N LEU A 174 8.04 3.02 4.93
CA LEU A 174 9.43 3.37 5.21
C LEU A 174 10.03 4.17 4.06
N HIS A 175 9.92 3.67 2.84
CA HIS A 175 10.52 4.28 1.66
C HIS A 175 9.61 4.10 0.45
N VAL A 176 9.59 5.10 -0.43
CA VAL A 176 8.82 5.13 -1.67
C VAL A 176 9.67 5.74 -2.77
N VAL A 177 9.48 5.30 -4.02
CA VAL A 177 10.11 5.94 -5.17
C VAL A 177 9.78 7.45 -5.20
N PHE A 178 10.73 8.26 -5.66
CA PHE A 178 10.66 9.73 -5.73
C PHE A 178 10.68 10.48 -4.38
N ASP A 179 10.86 9.78 -3.25
CA ASP A 179 11.16 10.42 -1.98
C ASP A 179 12.57 11.04 -1.95
N GLU A 180 12.91 11.71 -0.84
CA GLU A 180 14.23 12.36 -0.70
C GLU A 180 15.39 11.36 -0.69
N LEU A 181 15.12 10.09 -0.37
CA LEU A 181 16.12 9.03 -0.44
C LEU A 181 16.47 8.72 -1.89
N SER A 182 15.44 8.59 -2.73
CA SER A 182 15.56 8.36 -4.18
C SER A 182 16.30 9.50 -4.88
N LYS A 183 16.08 10.75 -4.42
CA LYS A 183 16.70 11.96 -4.98
C LYS A 183 18.19 12.11 -4.69
N LEU A 184 18.80 11.24 -3.87
CA LEU A 184 20.23 11.27 -3.62
C LEU A 184 21.05 11.05 -4.89
N ASN A 185 20.52 10.28 -5.84
CA ASN A 185 20.99 10.24 -7.22
C ASN A 185 19.85 10.54 -8.21
N PRO A 186 19.64 11.81 -8.62
CA PRO A 186 18.57 12.16 -9.54
C PRO A 186 18.70 11.48 -10.92
N GLN A 187 19.90 11.06 -11.32
CA GLN A 187 20.11 10.35 -12.60
C GLN A 187 19.43 8.98 -12.62
N SER A 188 19.30 8.33 -11.45
CA SER A 188 18.59 7.06 -11.30
C SER A 188 17.08 7.19 -11.56
N LEU A 189 16.54 8.40 -11.41
CA LEU A 189 15.12 8.70 -11.58
C LEU A 189 14.78 9.23 -12.98
N LEU A 190 15.75 9.29 -13.89
CA LEU A 190 15.45 9.58 -15.28
C LEU A 190 14.60 8.45 -15.87
N SER A 191 13.64 8.79 -16.72
CA SER A 191 12.67 7.85 -17.30
C SER A 191 13.31 6.61 -17.95
N ARG A 192 14.54 6.72 -18.48
CA ARG A 192 15.29 5.60 -19.06
C ARG A 192 15.74 4.53 -18.04
N ASN A 193 15.85 4.91 -16.78
CA ASN A 193 16.35 4.08 -15.67
C ASN A 193 15.20 3.63 -14.75
N LEU A 194 14.03 4.25 -14.86
CA LEU A 194 12.84 3.85 -14.14
C LEU A 194 12.20 2.61 -14.78
N PRO A 195 11.59 1.73 -13.98
CA PRO A 195 10.78 0.66 -14.54
C PRO A 195 9.58 1.20 -15.32
N GLU A 196 9.11 0.43 -16.28
CA GLU A 196 7.93 0.79 -17.07
C GLU A 196 6.68 0.98 -16.19
N GLY A 197 5.85 1.97 -16.53
CA GLY A 197 4.67 2.36 -15.76
C GLY A 197 4.94 3.31 -14.58
N PHE A 198 6.19 3.67 -14.29
CA PHE A 198 6.51 4.60 -13.20
C PHE A 198 6.44 6.06 -13.69
N ALA A 199 5.39 6.78 -13.31
CA ALA A 199 5.27 8.21 -13.54
C ALA A 199 5.29 8.99 -12.21
N ASP A 200 5.61 10.28 -12.28
CA ASP A 200 5.79 11.15 -11.10
C ASP A 200 4.57 11.18 -10.16
N ASN A 201 3.37 10.99 -10.71
CA ASN A 201 2.11 11.13 -9.99
C ASN A 201 1.35 9.83 -9.75
N GLU A 202 1.68 8.76 -10.46
CA GLU A 202 0.97 7.48 -10.40
C GLU A 202 1.85 6.36 -10.98
N ILE A 203 1.69 5.15 -10.45
CA ILE A 203 2.31 3.94 -10.99
C ILE A 203 1.24 3.16 -11.75
N LEU A 204 1.48 2.94 -13.04
CA LEU A 204 0.54 2.31 -13.96
C LEU A 204 0.78 0.79 -14.08
N PRO A 205 -0.28 0.01 -14.35
CA PRO A 205 -0.13 -1.38 -14.78
C PRO A 205 0.59 -1.45 -16.14
N ILE A 206 1.26 -2.58 -16.39
CA ILE A 206 1.90 -2.86 -17.68
C ILE A 206 1.09 -3.95 -18.38
N GLU A 207 0.79 -3.78 -19.67
CA GLU A 207 -0.08 -4.68 -20.45
C GLU A 207 0.45 -6.12 -20.64
N VAL A 208 1.63 -6.44 -20.08
CA VAL A 208 2.21 -7.80 -20.14
C VAL A 208 1.37 -8.84 -19.37
N ALA A 209 0.48 -8.41 -18.46
CA ALA A 209 -0.36 -9.29 -17.65
C ALA A 209 -1.74 -9.63 -18.28
N SER A 210 -2.03 -9.15 -19.49
CA SER A 210 -3.38 -9.21 -20.08
C SER A 210 -3.83 -10.56 -20.64
N GLN A 211 -2.99 -11.61 -20.65
CA GLN A 211 -3.39 -12.92 -21.18
C GLN A 211 -3.87 -13.95 -20.14
N ALA A 212 -3.74 -13.68 -18.83
CA ALA A 212 -4.11 -14.64 -17.78
C ALA A 212 -5.32 -14.21 -16.92
N ALA A 213 -5.78 -12.96 -17.02
CA ALA A 213 -6.81 -12.40 -16.13
C ALA A 213 -8.11 -11.98 -16.85
N ALA A 214 -8.30 -12.38 -18.11
CA ALA A 214 -9.47 -12.00 -18.91
C ALA A 214 -10.74 -12.83 -18.64
N SER A 215 -10.77 -13.69 -17.61
CA SER A 215 -11.95 -14.54 -17.30
C SER A 215 -12.73 -14.15 -16.05
N GLU A 216 -12.42 -13.03 -15.40
CA GLU A 216 -13.23 -12.52 -14.28
C GLU A 216 -13.61 -11.04 -14.48
N ALA A 217 -14.16 -10.73 -15.64
CA ALA A 217 -15.09 -9.60 -15.75
C ALA A 217 -16.49 -10.14 -15.48
N LEU A 218 -17.05 -9.79 -14.32
CA LEU A 218 -18.48 -9.97 -14.04
C LEU A 218 -19.25 -9.02 -14.98
N ASP A 219 -20.02 -9.61 -15.91
CA ASP A 219 -20.99 -8.91 -16.74
C ASP A 219 -22.11 -8.32 -15.86
N ILE A 220 -22.18 -6.98 -15.78
CA ILE A 220 -23.24 -6.26 -15.04
C ILE A 220 -24.44 -5.92 -15.95
N ASN A 221 -24.46 -6.35 -17.22
CA ASN A 221 -25.55 -6.03 -18.14
C ASN A 221 -26.19 -7.26 -18.78
N ALA A 222 -26.97 -8.01 -17.99
CA ALA A 222 -27.97 -8.93 -18.49
C ALA A 222 -29.16 -9.04 -17.53
N ILE A 223 -29.89 -7.93 -17.36
CA ILE A 223 -31.31 -7.98 -16.98
C ILE A 223 -32.07 -7.36 -18.14
N ALA A 224 -32.30 -8.17 -19.16
CA ALA A 224 -33.31 -7.88 -20.16
C ALA A 224 -34.67 -8.28 -19.56
N LEU A 225 -35.54 -7.29 -19.52
CA LEU A 225 -36.95 -7.38 -19.14
C LEU A 225 -37.70 -8.25 -20.15
N GLU A 226 -38.19 -9.40 -19.73
CA GLU A 226 -39.37 -10.01 -20.34
C GLU A 226 -40.56 -9.71 -19.43
N GLY A 227 -41.51 -8.96 -19.98
CA GLY A 227 -42.75 -8.61 -19.31
C GLY A 227 -43.69 -9.81 -19.25
N ASP A 228 -44.50 -9.82 -18.20
CA ASP A 228 -45.79 -10.49 -18.24
C ASP A 228 -46.84 -9.61 -17.54
N GLU A 229 -47.97 -9.47 -18.20
CA GLU A 229 -49.04 -8.52 -17.96
C GLU A 229 -49.92 -8.93 -16.77
N ILE A 230 -50.34 -7.99 -15.91
CA ILE A 230 -51.59 -8.15 -15.15
C ILE A 230 -52.33 -6.81 -15.05
N GLU A 231 -53.56 -6.79 -15.59
CA GLU A 231 -54.55 -5.71 -15.67
C GLU A 231 -54.90 -5.05 -14.31
N GLU A 232 -54.93 -3.71 -14.27
CA GLU A 232 -55.68 -2.95 -13.26
C GLU A 232 -57.14 -2.77 -13.69
N LYS A 233 -58.09 -3.32 -12.90
CA LYS A 233 -59.52 -2.97 -12.99
C LYS A 233 -59.92 -2.02 -11.85
N LYS A 234 -60.30 -0.80 -12.26
CA LYS A 234 -60.95 0.26 -11.48
C LYS A 234 -62.42 -0.09 -11.19
N PRO A 235 -62.96 0.20 -9.99
CA PRO A 235 -64.40 0.28 -9.78
C PRO A 235 -64.93 1.74 -9.79
N PRO A 236 -66.22 1.94 -10.10
CA PRO A 236 -66.75 3.22 -10.57
C PRO A 236 -67.43 4.08 -9.49
N SER A 237 -67.56 5.35 -9.83
CA SER A 237 -68.19 6.47 -9.12
C SER A 237 -69.72 6.47 -9.15
N THR A 238 -70.38 6.97 -8.10
CA THR A 238 -71.68 7.67 -8.18
C THR A 238 -71.84 8.66 -7.01
N VAL A 239 -72.77 9.62 -7.15
CA VAL A 239 -72.77 11.04 -6.73
C VAL A 239 -73.90 11.37 -5.71
N HIS A 240 -73.84 12.57 -5.08
CA HIS A 240 -74.89 13.38 -4.40
C HIS A 240 -75.19 13.09 -2.90
N VAL A 241 -75.56 14.03 -1.99
CA VAL A 241 -75.86 15.50 -1.91
C VAL A 241 -75.89 15.91 -0.42
N GLY A 242 -75.49 17.16 -0.09
CA GLY A 242 -76.21 18.02 0.89
C GLY A 242 -75.79 18.03 2.38
N PRO A 243 -76.22 19.06 3.16
CA PRO A 243 -75.34 19.85 4.05
C PRO A 243 -75.81 19.95 5.54
N ASN A 244 -75.14 20.84 6.31
CA ASN A 244 -75.47 21.42 7.64
C ASN A 244 -74.85 20.69 8.85
N GLU A 245 -74.62 21.26 10.04
CA GLU A 245 -74.52 22.60 10.69
C GLU A 245 -74.10 22.25 12.15
N ASP A 246 -73.33 23.12 12.79
CA ASP A 246 -73.39 23.54 14.20
C ASP A 246 -73.24 22.56 15.41
N ASP A 247 -73.00 23.22 16.55
CA ASP A 247 -72.94 22.81 17.97
C ASP A 247 -71.60 22.24 18.49
N ALA A 248 -70.74 22.98 19.19
CA ALA A 248 -70.89 23.76 20.45
C ALA A 248 -70.86 22.90 21.73
N ASN A 249 -70.13 23.44 22.72
CA ASN A 249 -70.11 23.13 24.17
C ASN A 249 -69.43 21.81 24.58
N ASP A 250 -68.81 21.68 25.75
CA ASP A 250 -68.38 22.58 26.84
C ASP A 250 -67.51 21.71 27.77
N GLU A 251 -66.71 22.36 28.64
CA GLU A 251 -66.52 22.07 30.08
C GLU A 251 -66.26 20.59 30.53
N GLU A 252 -65.42 20.26 31.51
CA GLU A 252 -64.77 20.98 32.58
C GLU A 252 -63.74 20.04 33.24
N GLU A 253 -62.82 20.67 33.94
CA GLU A 253 -62.11 20.30 35.17
C GLU A 253 -62.15 18.87 35.75
N GLY A 254 -61.00 18.46 36.30
CA GLY A 254 -60.91 17.27 37.15
C GLY A 254 -59.54 16.98 37.75
N ASP A 255 -58.88 18.03 38.23
CA ASP A 255 -58.08 18.16 39.46
C ASP A 255 -57.22 17.02 40.06
N CYS A 256 -56.10 17.49 40.63
CA CYS A 256 -55.36 17.07 41.82
C CYS A 256 -54.58 15.74 41.93
N PHE A 257 -53.24 15.91 41.85
CA PHE A 257 -52.26 15.84 42.95
C PHE A 257 -52.07 14.58 43.83
N ASN A 258 -50.75 14.29 43.98
CA ASN A 258 -50.01 13.64 45.07
C ASN A 258 -50.17 12.15 45.36
N THR A 259 -49.05 11.41 45.36
CA THR A 259 -48.05 11.49 46.46
C THR A 259 -46.66 11.12 45.94
#